data_AF-A0A2W6V7Z3-F1
#
_entry.id   AF-A0A2W6V7Z3-F1
#
_cell.length_a   1.000
_cell.length_b   1.000
_cell.length_c   1.000
_cell.angle_alpha   90.00
_cell.angle_beta   90.00
_cell.angle_gamma   90.00
#
_symmetry.space_group_name_H-M   'P 1'
#
loop_
_entity.id
_entity.type
_entity.pdbx_description
1 polymer ?
#
loop_
_entity_poly.entity_id
_entity_poly.type
_entity_poly.pdbx_seq_one_letter_code
_entity_poly.pdbx_strand_id
1 'polypeptide(L)'
;MAATDLAPASASAATRTDLSIPLRHAPTVFPGRHAFTHPAPRHPRRFGPFTAAQWVGASLTTGIALLFAVSMVVLLTRWLVSLEPVSAFLTAYPGEYHLPLSAPVGLPAWIGWQHFFNVFLMVLIIRSGLQVRHEKRPPAYWTPRWNRERKISLTLWSHQALDALWLVNGVVFIALLSVSGQWMRIVPTSWEVFPNALSAALQYVSLDWPTENGWVNYNSLQQLAYFTTVFHFPVMLYFVAFIIAHVALVFATGALRNLNHMYASQDADNWAGFWIFSASIALIVAAVVAVRPVTIGPIARWFGTVSSR
;
A
#
# COMPACT_ATOMS: atom_id res chain seq x y z
N MET A 1 114.81 29.22 -5.54
CA MET A 1 114.93 30.35 -4.59
C MET A 1 114.11 29.97 -3.38
N ALA A 2 114.73 30.03 -2.20
CA ALA A 2 114.32 29.37 -0.95
C ALA A 2 113.09 30.00 -0.26
N ALA A 3 112.73 29.39 0.88
CA ALA A 3 111.93 29.90 2.01
C ALA A 3 110.40 29.66 1.93
N THR A 4 109.67 29.26 2.98
CA THR A 4 109.95 28.85 4.37
C THR A 4 108.67 28.20 4.93
N ASP A 5 108.85 27.26 5.87
CA ASP A 5 107.89 26.71 6.83
C ASP A 5 106.82 27.66 7.35
N LEU A 6 105.61 27.15 7.54
CA LEU A 6 104.79 27.40 8.75
C LEU A 6 103.83 26.21 9.00
N ALA A 7 104.03 25.51 10.11
CA ALA A 7 103.00 24.77 10.84
C ALA A 7 102.77 25.50 12.19
N PRO A 8 101.73 25.20 13.00
CA PRO A 8 100.32 24.88 12.72
C PRO A 8 99.38 25.79 13.56
N ALA A 9 98.06 25.71 13.37
CA ALA A 9 97.10 26.07 14.42
C ALA A 9 95.89 25.12 14.36
N SER A 10 95.79 24.28 15.38
CA SER A 10 94.66 23.42 15.69
C SER A 10 93.40 24.28 15.89
N ALA A 11 92.54 24.33 14.87
CA ALA A 11 91.21 24.89 15.02
C ALA A 11 90.41 24.01 15.98
N SER A 12 90.12 24.57 17.16
CA SER A 12 89.32 24.00 18.22
C SER A 12 88.05 23.34 17.68
N ALA A 13 87.86 22.06 18.03
CA ALA A 13 86.63 21.33 17.74
C ALA A 13 85.45 22.04 18.42
N ALA A 14 84.66 22.77 17.64
CA ALA A 14 83.42 23.36 18.11
C ALA A 14 82.50 22.23 18.64
N THR A 15 82.25 22.25 19.94
CA THR A 15 81.41 21.30 20.65
C THR A 15 80.03 21.27 20.02
N ARG A 16 79.62 20.12 19.45
CA ARG A 16 78.24 19.93 18.99
C ARG A 16 77.33 20.00 20.21
N THR A 17 76.38 20.94 20.20
CA THR A 17 75.38 21.08 21.26
C THR A 17 74.45 19.86 21.27
N ASP A 18 74.30 19.23 22.43
CA ASP A 18 73.38 18.12 22.65
C ASP A 18 71.92 18.62 22.65
N LEU A 19 71.14 18.20 21.65
CA LEU A 19 69.76 18.62 21.44
C LEU A 19 68.77 17.95 22.42
N SER A 20 69.22 16.98 23.21
CA SER A 20 68.41 16.35 24.25
C SER A 20 68.34 17.18 25.54
N ILE A 21 69.20 18.20 25.68
CA ILE A 21 69.19 19.12 26.82
C ILE A 21 68.22 20.27 26.52
N PRO A 22 67.14 20.45 27.31
CA PRO A 22 66.24 21.57 27.11
C PRO A 22 66.99 22.89 27.33
N LEU A 23 66.81 23.83 26.39
CA LEU A 23 67.43 25.14 26.44
C LEU A 23 67.06 25.86 27.74
N ARG A 24 68.05 26.38 28.48
CA ARG A 24 67.86 27.05 29.77
C ARG A 24 67.37 28.50 29.64
N HIS A 25 67.04 28.93 28.43
CA HIS A 25 66.55 30.28 28.15
C HIS A 25 65.03 30.26 28.04
N ALA A 26 64.38 31.34 28.50
CA ALA A 26 62.94 31.50 28.37
C ALA A 26 62.55 31.41 26.87
N PRO A 27 61.52 30.63 26.51
CA PRO A 27 61.09 30.52 25.13
C PRO A 27 60.72 31.91 24.60
N THR A 28 61.43 32.39 23.58
CA THR A 28 61.17 33.69 22.94
C THR A 28 60.08 33.60 21.88
N VAL A 29 59.63 32.38 21.54
CA VAL A 29 58.57 32.11 20.57
C VAL A 29 57.49 31.31 21.27
N PHE A 30 56.32 31.93 21.45
CA PHE A 30 55.13 31.25 21.95
C PHE A 30 54.42 30.56 20.79
N PRO A 31 53.75 29.41 21.03
CA PRO A 31 52.90 28.79 20.04
C PRO A 31 51.88 29.84 19.55
N GLY A 32 51.97 30.21 18.27
CA GLY A 32 51.02 31.17 17.68
C GLY A 32 49.60 30.61 17.69
N ARG A 33 48.61 31.44 17.35
CA ARG A 33 47.17 31.07 17.36
C ARG A 33 46.83 29.79 16.57
N HIS A 34 47.72 29.33 15.69
CA HIS A 34 47.57 28.14 14.86
C HIS A 34 48.42 26.94 15.30
N ALA A 35 49.12 27.02 16.43
CA ALA A 35 49.98 25.94 16.91
C ALA A 35 49.18 24.75 17.49
N PHE A 36 47.89 24.93 17.73
CA PHE A 36 46.99 23.87 18.17
C PHE A 36 46.00 23.54 17.06
N THR A 37 46.00 22.28 16.62
CA THR A 37 44.97 21.75 15.72
C THR A 37 43.75 21.35 16.56
N HIS A 38 42.65 22.09 16.41
CA HIS A 38 41.39 21.66 17.00
C HIS A 38 40.86 20.43 16.25
N PRO A 39 40.45 19.36 16.94
CA PRO A 39 39.80 18.25 16.28
C PRO A 39 38.56 18.75 15.54
N ALA A 40 38.41 18.35 14.28
CA ALA A 40 37.27 18.74 13.47
C ALA A 40 35.96 18.37 14.21
N PRO A 41 34.95 19.25 14.23
CA PRO A 41 33.70 18.97 14.91
C PRO A 41 33.09 17.68 14.36
N ARG A 42 32.73 16.75 15.24
CA ARG A 42 32.09 15.49 14.86
C ARG A 42 30.78 15.81 14.15
N HIS A 43 30.71 15.51 12.85
CA HIS A 43 29.47 15.65 12.10
C HIS A 43 28.43 14.68 12.65
N PRO A 44 27.16 15.11 12.83
CA PRO A 44 26.10 14.23 13.30
C PRO A 44 25.90 13.08 12.31
N ARG A 45 25.75 11.86 12.85
CA ARG A 45 25.44 10.66 12.04
C ARG A 45 24.15 10.91 11.24
N ARG A 46 24.24 10.73 9.92
CA ARG A 46 23.11 10.85 8.99
C ARG A 46 22.54 9.46 8.70
N PHE A 47 21.22 9.40 8.57
CA PHE A 47 20.49 8.21 8.12
C PHE A 47 19.84 8.56 6.78
N GLY A 48 20.55 8.25 5.69
CA GLY A 48 20.20 8.73 4.35
C GLY A 48 20.46 10.24 4.20
N PRO A 49 19.53 11.03 3.64
CA PRO A 49 19.76 12.47 3.42
C PRO A 49 19.65 13.32 4.70
N PHE A 50 19.05 12.80 5.78
CA PHE A 50 18.75 13.56 7.00
C PHE A 50 19.50 13.06 8.24
N THR A 51 19.70 13.92 9.23
CA THR A 51 20.13 13.54 10.57
C THR A 51 18.95 12.96 11.38
N ALA A 52 19.24 12.24 12.47
CA ALA A 52 18.19 11.75 13.37
C ALA A 52 17.28 12.88 13.88
N ALA A 53 17.85 14.03 14.23
CA ALA A 53 17.09 15.20 14.68
C ALA A 53 16.17 15.75 13.59
N GLN A 54 16.61 15.73 12.32
CA GLN A 54 15.77 16.13 11.18
C GLN A 54 14.64 15.13 10.92
N TRP A 55 14.90 13.82 11.05
CA TRP A 55 13.85 12.81 10.96
C TRP A 55 12.80 12.99 12.05
N VAL A 56 13.22 13.21 13.30
CA VAL A 56 12.32 13.47 14.43
C VAL A 56 11.51 14.75 14.18
N GLY A 57 12.17 15.84 13.79
CA GLY A 57 11.50 17.11 13.48
C GLY A 57 10.50 16.99 12.32
N ALA A 58 10.86 16.30 11.25
CA ALA A 58 9.97 16.05 10.10
C ALA A 58 8.77 15.18 10.49
N SER A 59 9.00 14.12 11.28
CA SER A 59 7.94 13.23 11.75
C SER A 59 6.97 13.96 12.67
N LEU A 60 7.49 14.77 13.59
CA LEU A 60 6.67 15.58 14.49
C LEU A 60 5.85 16.62 13.72
N THR A 61 6.49 17.35 12.81
CA THR A 61 5.80 18.38 11.99
C THR A 61 4.71 17.75 11.14
N THR A 62 5.00 16.61 10.51
CA THR A 62 4.01 15.85 9.72
C THR A 62 2.88 15.34 10.60
N GLY A 63 3.19 14.81 11.78
CA GLY A 63 2.20 14.35 12.75
C GLY A 63 1.27 15.48 13.22
N ILE A 64 1.82 16.65 13.54
CA ILE A 64 1.05 17.84 13.92
C ILE A 64 0.19 18.32 12.75
N ALA A 65 0.74 18.39 11.54
CA ALA A 65 -0.01 18.80 10.36
C ALA A 65 -1.17 17.85 10.05
N LEU A 66 -0.95 16.53 10.15
CA LEU A 66 -1.99 15.51 10.00
C LEU A 66 -3.06 15.64 11.09
N LEU A 67 -2.66 15.80 12.35
CA LEU A 67 -3.59 15.98 13.46
C LEU A 67 -4.44 17.24 13.27
N PHE A 68 -3.81 18.36 12.88
CA PHE A 68 -4.52 19.59 12.56
C PHE A 68 -5.51 19.39 11.41
N ALA A 69 -5.08 18.77 10.30
CA ALA A 69 -5.95 18.49 9.16
C ALA A 69 -7.15 17.62 9.56
N VAL A 70 -6.93 16.52 10.30
CA VAL A 70 -8.02 15.67 10.81
C VAL A 70 -8.94 16.46 11.72
N SER A 71 -8.39 17.26 12.64
CA SER A 71 -9.18 18.10 13.54
C SER A 71 -10.05 19.11 12.77
N MET A 72 -9.51 19.71 11.71
CA MET A 72 -10.28 20.62 10.86
C MET A 72 -11.42 19.90 10.13
N VAL A 73 -11.20 18.67 9.65
CA VAL A 73 -12.26 17.85 9.03
C VAL A 73 -13.36 17.53 10.05
N VAL A 74 -12.99 17.16 11.27
CA VAL A 74 -13.95 16.91 12.36
C VAL A 74 -14.77 18.18 12.64
N LEU A 75 -14.11 19.33 12.85
CA LEU A 75 -14.79 20.59 13.14
C LEU A 75 -15.71 21.05 12.01
N LEU A 76 -15.25 20.94 10.75
CA LEU A 76 -16.06 21.24 9.57
C LEU A 76 -17.30 20.35 9.53
N THR A 77 -17.13 19.05 9.76
CA THR A 77 -18.25 18.09 9.75
C THR A 77 -19.23 18.38 10.87
N ARG A 78 -18.75 18.69 12.08
CA ARG A 78 -19.60 19.12 13.20
C ARG A 78 -20.37 20.39 12.89
N TRP A 79 -19.74 21.36 12.24
CA TRP A 79 -20.42 22.57 11.78
C TRP A 79 -21.50 22.23 10.74
N LEU A 80 -21.19 21.39 9.73
CA LEU A 80 -22.18 20.95 8.73
C LEU A 80 -23.38 20.23 9.37
N VAL A 81 -23.11 19.29 10.30
CA VAL A 81 -24.15 18.53 11.01
C VAL A 81 -25.02 19.42 11.89
N SER A 82 -24.50 20.56 12.36
CA SER A 82 -25.28 21.55 13.11
C SER A 82 -26.26 22.37 12.25
N LEU A 83 -26.16 22.30 10.93
CA LEU A 83 -27.10 22.98 10.02
C LEU A 83 -28.42 22.21 9.95
N GLU A 84 -29.54 22.93 10.03
CA GLU A 84 -30.89 22.36 10.02
C GLU A 84 -31.13 21.32 8.90
N PRO A 85 -30.73 21.56 7.63
CA PRO A 85 -30.96 20.57 6.57
C PRO A 85 -30.23 19.24 6.81
N VAL A 86 -29.03 19.29 7.38
CA VAL A 86 -28.23 18.08 7.65
C VAL A 86 -28.74 17.37 8.89
N SER A 87 -29.11 18.11 9.94
CA SER A 87 -29.73 17.54 11.13
C SER A 87 -31.06 16.84 10.81
N ALA A 88 -31.92 17.46 9.98
CA ALA A 88 -33.15 16.86 9.49
C ALA A 88 -32.88 15.59 8.66
N PHE A 89 -31.84 15.59 7.82
CA PHE A 89 -31.41 14.41 7.07
C PHE A 89 -30.98 13.26 7.99
N LEU A 90 -30.16 13.54 9.01
CA LEU A 90 -29.73 12.53 9.98
C LEU A 90 -30.90 11.99 10.81
N THR A 91 -31.94 12.78 11.03
CA THR A 91 -33.17 12.33 11.70
C THR A 91 -33.99 11.40 10.81
N ALA A 92 -34.07 11.70 9.51
CA ALA A 92 -34.75 10.85 8.54
C ALA A 92 -33.98 9.55 8.25
N TYR A 93 -32.64 9.61 8.31
CA TYR A 93 -31.73 8.50 8.06
C TYR A 93 -30.74 8.34 9.23
N PRO A 94 -31.11 7.59 10.28
CA PRO A 94 -30.33 7.53 11.52
C PRO A 94 -28.97 6.81 11.37
N GLY A 95 -28.73 6.11 10.25
CA GLY A 95 -27.51 5.34 10.00
C GLY A 95 -27.77 3.85 9.72
N GLU A 96 -28.99 3.39 9.91
CA GLU A 96 -29.42 2.01 9.72
C GLU A 96 -30.88 1.92 9.24
N TYR A 97 -31.26 0.74 8.74
CA TYR A 97 -32.63 0.44 8.34
C TYR A 97 -32.99 -0.99 8.77
N HIS A 98 -34.29 -1.24 8.91
CA HIS A 98 -34.78 -2.53 9.38
C HIS A 98 -34.55 -3.61 8.32
N LEU A 99 -34.02 -4.75 8.77
CA LEU A 99 -33.87 -5.93 7.92
C LEU A 99 -35.25 -6.54 7.59
N PRO A 100 -35.35 -7.33 6.51
CA PRO A 100 -36.58 -8.07 6.20
C PRO A 100 -37.06 -8.90 7.40
N LEU A 101 -38.38 -9.06 7.55
CA LEU A 101 -38.97 -9.80 8.67
C LEU A 101 -38.52 -11.28 8.75
N SER A 102 -38.07 -11.85 7.64
CA SER A 102 -37.51 -13.20 7.56
C SER A 102 -36.03 -13.29 8.01
N ALA A 103 -35.39 -12.16 8.32
CA ALA A 103 -33.98 -12.13 8.68
C ALA A 103 -33.75 -12.81 10.05
N PRO A 104 -32.78 -13.72 10.16
CA PRO A 104 -32.44 -14.33 11.43
C PRO A 104 -31.94 -13.30 12.46
N VAL A 105 -32.48 -13.39 13.68
CA VAL A 105 -32.04 -12.57 14.82
C VAL A 105 -30.87 -13.24 15.54
N GLY A 106 -29.95 -12.43 16.05
CA GLY A 106 -28.73 -12.87 16.72
C GLY A 106 -27.62 -13.37 15.80
N LEU A 107 -26.46 -13.62 16.41
CA LEU A 107 -25.26 -14.11 15.75
C LEU A 107 -25.02 -15.58 16.13
N PRO A 108 -25.16 -16.53 15.19
CA PRO A 108 -24.85 -17.93 15.47
C PRO A 108 -23.35 -18.10 15.75
N ALA A 109 -23.02 -19.05 16.64
CA ALA A 109 -21.65 -19.25 17.14
C ALA A 109 -20.63 -19.46 16.01
N TRP A 110 -21.02 -20.09 14.89
CA TRP A 110 -20.12 -20.32 13.76
C TRP A 110 -19.64 -19.01 13.11
N ILE A 111 -20.41 -17.91 13.14
CA ILE A 111 -19.96 -16.61 12.64
C ILE A 111 -18.83 -16.07 13.52
N GLY A 112 -18.98 -16.16 14.84
CA GLY A 112 -17.94 -15.75 15.79
C GLY A 112 -16.67 -16.59 15.66
N TRP A 113 -16.81 -17.91 15.55
CA TRP A 113 -15.71 -18.83 15.28
C TRP A 113 -15.03 -18.53 13.95
N GLN A 114 -15.82 -18.24 12.92
CA GLN A 114 -15.29 -17.93 11.60
C GLN A 114 -14.45 -16.66 11.62
N HIS A 115 -14.89 -15.63 12.33
CA HIS A 115 -14.13 -14.40 12.51
C HIS A 115 -12.77 -14.67 13.16
N PHE A 116 -12.74 -15.42 14.27
CA PHE A 116 -11.50 -15.80 14.93
C PHE A 116 -10.59 -16.62 14.01
N PHE A 117 -11.14 -17.66 13.38
CA PHE A 117 -10.37 -18.56 12.51
C PHE A 117 -9.80 -17.81 11.29
N ASN A 118 -10.54 -16.84 10.76
CA ASN A 118 -10.08 -15.99 9.68
C ASN A 118 -8.87 -15.14 10.09
N VAL A 119 -8.91 -14.50 11.27
CA VAL A 119 -7.76 -13.75 11.81
C VAL A 119 -6.57 -14.68 12.07
N PHE A 120 -6.83 -15.86 12.63
CA PHE A 120 -5.79 -16.88 12.84
C PHE A 120 -5.08 -17.25 11.54
N LEU A 121 -5.83 -17.57 10.47
CA LEU A 121 -5.25 -17.86 9.15
C LEU A 121 -4.50 -16.65 8.59
N MET A 122 -5.06 -15.44 8.67
CA MET A 122 -4.41 -14.22 8.18
C MET A 122 -3.05 -13.99 8.85
N VAL A 123 -2.93 -14.17 10.16
CA VAL A 123 -1.65 -14.05 10.87
C VAL A 123 -0.63 -15.07 10.33
N LEU A 124 -1.04 -16.32 10.10
CA LEU A 124 -0.16 -17.36 9.54
C LEU A 124 0.23 -17.06 8.09
N ILE A 125 -0.70 -16.57 7.27
CA ILE A 125 -0.47 -16.18 5.88
C ILE A 125 0.51 -15.00 5.81
N ILE A 126 0.28 -13.94 6.58
CA ILE A 126 1.17 -12.77 6.63
C ILE A 126 2.56 -13.19 7.09
N ARG A 127 2.66 -13.99 8.16
CA ARG A 127 3.94 -14.49 8.67
C ARG A 127 4.67 -15.33 7.63
N SER A 128 3.99 -16.30 7.02
CA SER A 128 4.60 -17.17 6.00
C SER A 128 4.97 -16.39 4.74
N GLY A 129 4.17 -15.38 4.34
CA GLY A 129 4.47 -14.50 3.21
C GLY A 129 5.70 -13.62 3.45
N LEU A 130 5.86 -13.08 4.67
CA LEU A 130 7.08 -12.39 5.07
C LEU A 130 8.30 -13.34 5.07
N GLN A 131 8.11 -14.59 5.49
CA GLN A 131 9.18 -15.58 5.45
C GLN A 131 9.60 -15.89 4.01
N VAL A 132 8.65 -16.14 3.10
CA VAL A 132 8.92 -16.35 1.67
C VAL A 132 9.71 -15.19 1.06
N ARG A 133 9.42 -13.94 1.45
CA ARG A 133 10.11 -12.74 0.92
C ARG A 133 11.53 -12.56 1.44
N HIS A 134 11.84 -13.02 2.65
CA HIS A 134 13.16 -12.83 3.27
C HIS A 134 14.05 -14.09 3.23
N GLU A 135 13.48 -15.24 2.92
CA GLU A 135 14.18 -16.52 2.82
C GLU A 135 15.10 -16.54 1.60
N LYS A 136 16.42 -16.56 1.85
CA LYS A 136 17.43 -16.68 0.78
C LYS A 136 17.78 -18.12 0.43
N ARG A 137 17.67 -19.04 1.40
CA ARG A 137 18.03 -20.46 1.26
C ARG A 137 16.98 -21.32 1.96
N PRO A 138 16.11 -22.00 1.21
CA PRO A 138 15.11 -22.88 1.79
C PRO A 138 15.73 -24.03 2.59
N PRO A 139 15.23 -24.35 3.79
CA PRO A 139 15.71 -25.48 4.59
C PRO A 139 15.30 -26.84 4.00
N ALA A 140 14.19 -26.88 3.29
CA ALA A 140 13.64 -28.08 2.67
C ALA A 140 12.84 -27.74 1.42
N TYR A 141 12.67 -28.73 0.55
CA TYR A 141 11.89 -28.64 -0.67
C TYR A 141 10.77 -29.68 -0.66
N TRP A 142 9.59 -29.29 -1.13
CA TRP A 142 8.49 -30.20 -1.42
C TRP A 142 8.51 -30.59 -2.91
N THR A 143 8.26 -31.86 -3.18
CA THR A 143 8.17 -32.42 -4.53
C THR A 143 6.82 -33.11 -4.70
N PRO A 144 5.98 -32.72 -5.68
CA PRO A 144 4.70 -33.37 -5.92
C PRO A 144 4.89 -34.84 -6.36
N ARG A 145 3.96 -35.71 -5.93
CA ARG A 145 4.00 -37.14 -6.30
C ARG A 145 3.82 -37.37 -7.81
N TRP A 146 3.08 -36.50 -8.49
CA TRP A 146 2.76 -36.62 -9.92
C TRP A 146 3.79 -35.98 -10.86
N ASN A 147 4.70 -35.15 -10.36
CA ASN A 147 5.76 -34.54 -11.17
C ASN A 147 7.01 -34.34 -10.31
N ARG A 148 7.93 -35.31 -10.38
CA ARG A 148 9.15 -35.34 -9.56
C ARG A 148 10.21 -34.32 -9.97
N GLU A 149 10.07 -33.71 -11.14
CA GLU A 149 11.01 -32.71 -11.65
C GLU A 149 10.75 -31.32 -11.06
N ARG A 150 9.50 -31.03 -10.68
CA ARG A 150 9.14 -29.77 -10.04
C ARG A 150 9.44 -29.80 -8.55
N LYS A 151 10.14 -28.78 -8.07
CA LYS A 151 10.43 -28.57 -6.64
C LYS A 151 10.06 -27.16 -6.25
N ILE A 152 9.45 -27.00 -5.09
CA ILE A 152 9.21 -25.69 -4.47
C ILE A 152 9.72 -25.71 -3.03
N SER A 153 10.08 -24.56 -2.47
CA SER A 153 10.48 -24.50 -1.06
C SER A 153 9.32 -24.94 -0.18
N LEU A 154 9.62 -25.61 0.94
CA LEU A 154 8.60 -26.01 1.90
C LEU A 154 7.85 -24.80 2.48
N THR A 155 8.55 -23.67 2.65
CA THR A 155 7.98 -22.38 3.04
C THR A 155 6.94 -21.88 2.04
N LEU A 156 7.25 -21.91 0.74
CA LEU A 156 6.32 -21.51 -0.32
C LEU A 156 5.12 -22.45 -0.41
N TRP A 157 5.36 -23.77 -0.33
CA TRP A 157 4.28 -24.76 -0.30
C TRP A 157 3.34 -24.51 0.88
N SER A 158 3.89 -24.23 2.07
CA SER A 158 3.11 -24.00 3.29
C SER A 158 2.29 -22.71 3.21
N HIS A 159 2.86 -21.63 2.66
CA HIS A 159 2.13 -20.38 2.39
C HIS A 159 0.97 -20.63 1.43
N GLN A 160 1.22 -21.29 0.30
CA GLN A 160 0.20 -21.58 -0.71
C GLN A 160 -0.91 -22.51 -0.16
N ALA A 161 -0.55 -23.45 0.72
CA ALA A 161 -1.52 -24.32 1.38
C ALA A 161 -2.42 -23.53 2.36
N LEU A 162 -1.86 -22.57 3.10
CA LEU A 162 -2.63 -21.67 3.96
C LEU A 162 -3.55 -20.75 3.14
N ASP A 163 -3.07 -20.20 2.03
CA ASP A 163 -3.88 -19.39 1.12
C ASP A 163 -5.05 -20.20 0.54
N ALA A 164 -4.79 -21.43 0.11
CA ALA A 164 -5.81 -22.33 -0.41
C ALA A 164 -6.84 -22.70 0.66
N LEU A 165 -6.39 -23.02 1.89
CA LEU A 165 -7.28 -23.28 3.03
C LEU A 165 -8.15 -22.06 3.34
N TRP A 166 -7.57 -20.86 3.31
CA TRP A 166 -8.27 -19.61 3.54
C TRP A 166 -9.34 -19.34 2.46
N LEU A 167 -9.03 -19.58 1.19
CA LEU A 167 -10.01 -19.52 0.08
C LEU A 167 -11.16 -20.50 0.27
N VAL A 168 -10.86 -21.78 0.52
CA VAL A 168 -11.88 -22.82 0.74
C VAL A 168 -12.77 -22.46 1.93
N ASN A 169 -12.17 -22.00 3.02
CA ASN A 169 -12.87 -21.50 4.18
C ASN A 169 -13.82 -20.32 3.82
N GLY A 170 -13.38 -19.38 2.97
CA GLY A 170 -14.22 -18.30 2.45
C GLY A 170 -15.43 -18.81 1.66
N VAL A 171 -15.24 -19.82 0.81
CA VAL A 171 -16.35 -20.46 0.06
C VAL A 171 -17.36 -21.11 1.01
N VAL A 172 -16.86 -21.86 2.02
CA VAL A 172 -17.72 -22.45 3.05
C VAL A 172 -18.48 -21.37 3.81
N PHE A 173 -17.83 -20.26 4.17
CA PHE A 173 -18.46 -19.13 4.83
C PHE A 173 -19.61 -18.53 4.01
N ILE A 174 -19.40 -18.29 2.71
CA ILE A 174 -20.43 -17.78 1.80
C ILE A 174 -21.60 -18.77 1.69
N ALA A 175 -21.32 -20.08 1.61
CA ALA A 175 -22.36 -21.10 1.58
C ALA A 175 -23.19 -21.13 2.88
N LEU A 176 -22.53 -21.07 4.04
CA LEU A 176 -23.20 -21.02 5.35
C LEU A 176 -24.04 -19.75 5.50
N LEU A 177 -23.54 -18.59 5.08
CA LEU A 177 -24.31 -17.34 5.06
C LEU A 177 -25.58 -17.47 4.21
N SER A 178 -25.46 -18.11 3.04
CA SER A 178 -26.57 -18.29 2.10
C SER A 178 -27.64 -19.21 2.67
N VAL A 179 -27.24 -20.39 3.19
CA VAL A 179 -28.18 -21.41 3.71
C VAL A 179 -28.82 -20.97 5.04
N SER A 180 -28.08 -20.27 5.90
CA SER A 180 -28.60 -19.81 7.20
C SER A 180 -29.45 -18.54 7.14
N GLY A 181 -29.53 -17.87 5.98
CA GLY A 181 -30.20 -16.56 5.84
C GLY A 181 -29.41 -15.38 6.43
N GLN A 182 -28.24 -15.62 7.03
CA GLN A 182 -27.41 -14.57 7.64
C GLN A 182 -26.82 -13.58 6.62
N TRP A 183 -26.84 -13.92 5.33
CA TRP A 183 -26.50 -13.00 4.24
C TRP A 183 -27.32 -11.70 4.27
N MET A 184 -28.58 -11.74 4.74
CA MET A 184 -29.49 -10.59 4.77
C MET A 184 -28.95 -9.43 5.63
N ARG A 185 -28.03 -9.70 6.56
CA ARG A 185 -27.39 -8.68 7.40
C ARG A 185 -26.34 -7.87 6.66
N ILE A 186 -25.67 -8.49 5.69
CA ILE A 186 -24.49 -7.91 5.03
C ILE A 186 -24.72 -7.58 3.56
N VAL A 187 -25.82 -8.03 2.97
CA VAL A 187 -26.25 -7.62 1.62
C VAL A 187 -27.30 -6.53 1.76
N PRO A 188 -27.15 -5.37 1.08
CA PRO A 188 -28.18 -4.35 1.08
C PRO A 188 -29.52 -4.88 0.56
N THR A 189 -30.58 -4.72 1.34
CA THR A 189 -31.94 -5.17 0.99
C THR A 189 -32.90 -4.01 0.70
N SER A 190 -32.44 -2.76 0.91
CA SER A 190 -33.17 -1.52 0.58
C SER A 190 -32.22 -0.47 0.01
N TRP A 191 -32.75 0.45 -0.80
CA TRP A 191 -32.03 1.63 -1.30
C TRP A 191 -31.69 2.64 -0.20
N GLU A 192 -32.35 2.55 0.96
CA GLU A 192 -32.04 3.36 2.14
C GLU A 192 -30.62 3.15 2.67
N VAL A 193 -29.92 2.09 2.25
CA VAL A 193 -28.52 1.84 2.61
C VAL A 193 -27.61 3.02 2.26
N PHE A 194 -27.85 3.71 1.13
CA PHE A 194 -26.98 4.79 0.67
C PHE A 194 -27.10 6.07 1.51
N PRO A 195 -28.31 6.63 1.71
CA PRO A 195 -28.45 7.80 2.59
C PRO A 195 -28.05 7.47 4.04
N ASN A 196 -28.38 6.29 4.56
CA ASN A 196 -27.94 5.89 5.90
C ASN A 196 -26.41 5.69 6.00
N ALA A 197 -25.75 5.19 4.96
CA ALA A 197 -24.29 5.08 4.95
C ALA A 197 -23.61 6.45 4.98
N LEU A 198 -24.20 7.44 4.29
CA LEU A 198 -23.77 8.83 4.36
C LEU A 198 -23.96 9.39 5.78
N SER A 199 -25.11 9.15 6.42
CA SER A 199 -25.34 9.53 7.82
C SER A 199 -24.31 8.94 8.76
N ALA A 200 -24.08 7.62 8.69
CA ALA A 200 -23.09 6.93 9.52
C ALA A 200 -21.68 7.49 9.27
N ALA A 201 -21.31 7.80 8.02
CA ALA A 201 -20.03 8.41 7.70
C ALA A 201 -19.89 9.81 8.33
N LEU A 202 -20.92 10.65 8.24
CA LEU A 202 -20.92 11.98 8.87
C LEU A 202 -20.77 11.88 10.40
N GLN A 203 -21.54 10.98 11.02
CA GLN A 203 -21.51 10.68 12.46
C GLN A 203 -20.11 10.23 12.93
N TYR A 204 -19.50 9.26 12.23
CA TYR A 204 -18.13 8.82 12.54
C TYR A 204 -17.11 9.96 12.40
N VAL A 205 -17.21 10.77 11.34
CA VAL A 205 -16.27 11.88 11.11
C VAL A 205 -16.50 13.02 12.12
N SER A 206 -17.72 13.27 12.57
CA SER A 206 -18.02 14.27 13.61
C SER A 206 -17.64 13.82 15.03
N LEU A 207 -17.18 12.57 15.19
CA LEU A 207 -16.96 11.90 16.47
C LEU A 207 -18.25 11.84 17.32
N ASP A 208 -19.39 11.73 16.64
CA ASP A 208 -20.70 11.52 17.25
C ASP A 208 -21.12 10.10 16.93
N TRP A 209 -20.81 9.16 17.82
CA TRP A 209 -20.85 7.74 17.51
C TRP A 209 -22.30 7.26 17.35
N PRO A 210 -22.65 6.62 16.22
CA PRO A 210 -23.98 6.06 16.04
C PRO A 210 -24.28 5.05 17.15
N THR A 211 -25.49 5.09 17.72
CA THR A 211 -25.96 4.01 18.59
C THR A 211 -26.28 2.80 17.72
N GLU A 212 -25.33 1.88 17.60
CA GLU A 212 -25.50 0.66 16.83
C GLU A 212 -26.16 -0.45 17.66
N ASN A 213 -27.14 -1.16 17.07
CA ASN A 213 -27.66 -2.40 17.63
C ASN A 213 -27.09 -3.59 16.83
N GLY A 214 -25.78 -3.81 16.94
CA GLY A 214 -25.05 -4.86 16.21
C GLY A 214 -25.56 -6.30 16.44
N TRP A 215 -26.43 -6.51 17.42
CA TRP A 215 -27.15 -7.76 17.63
C TRP A 215 -28.22 -8.00 16.54
N VAL A 216 -28.89 -6.94 16.09
CA VAL A 216 -29.99 -6.97 15.13
C VAL A 216 -29.48 -6.69 13.72
N ASN A 217 -28.77 -5.58 13.52
CA ASN A 217 -28.33 -5.11 12.21
C ASN A 217 -27.07 -4.25 12.32
N TYR A 218 -26.29 -4.22 11.24
CA TYR A 218 -25.14 -3.31 11.11
C TYR A 218 -25.62 -1.94 10.65
N ASN A 219 -24.88 -0.88 11.00
CA ASN A 219 -25.07 0.39 10.32
C ASN A 219 -24.75 0.25 8.83
N SER A 220 -25.31 1.12 8.00
CA SER A 220 -25.29 0.95 6.55
C SER A 220 -23.90 1.13 5.94
N LEU A 221 -23.03 1.94 6.56
CA LEU A 221 -21.65 2.10 6.10
C LEU A 221 -20.86 0.80 6.31
N GLN A 222 -21.02 0.18 7.48
CA GLN A 222 -20.44 -1.12 7.79
C GLN A 222 -21.03 -2.24 6.91
N GLN A 223 -22.34 -2.22 6.66
CA GLN A 223 -22.99 -3.18 5.75
C GLN A 223 -22.38 -3.12 4.35
N LEU A 224 -22.19 -1.93 3.79
CA LEU A 224 -21.56 -1.77 2.47
C LEU A 224 -20.11 -2.25 2.45
N ALA A 225 -19.34 -2.01 3.52
CA ALA A 225 -17.98 -2.53 3.64
C ALA A 225 -17.97 -4.07 3.61
N TYR A 226 -18.84 -4.71 4.41
CA TYR A 226 -18.95 -6.17 4.45
C TYR A 226 -19.44 -6.76 3.13
N PHE A 227 -20.47 -6.16 2.52
CA PHE A 227 -20.95 -6.55 1.19
C PHE A 227 -19.81 -6.53 0.17
N THR A 228 -19.03 -5.45 0.18
CA THR A 228 -17.95 -5.25 -0.78
C THR A 228 -16.86 -6.30 -0.63
N THR A 229 -16.43 -6.56 0.61
CA THR A 229 -15.36 -7.53 0.90
C THR A 229 -15.80 -8.97 0.69
N VAL A 230 -17.01 -9.33 1.11
CA VAL A 230 -17.48 -10.73 1.11
C VAL A 230 -18.04 -11.14 -0.26
N PHE A 231 -18.73 -10.25 -0.98
CA PHE A 231 -19.41 -10.58 -2.22
C PHE A 231 -18.88 -9.84 -3.45
N HIS A 232 -18.87 -8.50 -3.42
CA HIS A 232 -18.56 -7.72 -4.63
C HIS A 232 -17.16 -8.02 -5.18
N PHE A 233 -16.13 -7.96 -4.32
CA PHE A 233 -14.75 -8.13 -4.76
C PHE A 233 -14.47 -9.54 -5.31
N PRO A 234 -14.86 -10.65 -4.64
CA PRO A 234 -14.74 -11.98 -5.22
C PRO A 234 -15.51 -12.16 -6.54
N VAL A 235 -16.72 -11.60 -6.66
CA VAL A 235 -17.52 -11.66 -7.89
C VAL A 235 -16.86 -10.88 -9.02
N MET A 236 -16.26 -9.72 -8.75
CA MET A 236 -15.47 -8.96 -9.73
C MET A 236 -14.29 -9.80 -10.26
N LEU A 237 -13.56 -10.50 -9.38
CA LEU A 237 -12.47 -11.39 -9.80
C LEU A 237 -12.98 -12.56 -10.66
N TYR A 238 -14.13 -13.13 -10.29
CA TYR A 238 -14.80 -14.14 -11.11
C TYR A 238 -15.13 -13.61 -12.50
N PHE A 239 -15.71 -12.41 -12.62
CA PHE A 239 -16.02 -11.82 -13.92
C PHE A 239 -14.77 -11.58 -14.77
N VAL A 240 -13.66 -11.11 -14.17
CA VAL A 240 -12.39 -10.97 -14.89
C VAL A 240 -11.91 -12.31 -15.43
N ALA A 241 -11.89 -13.36 -14.60
CA ALA A 241 -11.49 -14.71 -15.02
C ALA A 241 -12.43 -15.28 -16.08
N PHE A 242 -13.74 -15.08 -15.91
CA PHE A 242 -14.76 -15.46 -16.88
C PHE A 242 -14.55 -14.77 -18.23
N ILE A 243 -14.31 -13.46 -18.26
CA ILE A 243 -14.06 -12.72 -19.51
C ILE A 243 -12.83 -13.28 -20.23
N ILE A 244 -11.74 -13.54 -19.51
CA ILE A 244 -10.53 -14.14 -20.10
C ILE A 244 -10.85 -15.49 -20.73
N ALA A 245 -11.51 -16.38 -19.98
CA ALA A 245 -11.87 -17.71 -20.47
C ALA A 245 -12.86 -17.64 -21.65
N HIS A 246 -13.89 -16.80 -21.54
CA HIS A 246 -14.90 -16.58 -22.56
C HIS A 246 -14.27 -16.09 -23.88
N VAL A 247 -13.44 -15.05 -23.82
CA VAL A 247 -12.74 -14.53 -25.01
C VAL A 247 -11.79 -15.59 -25.59
N ALA A 248 -11.06 -16.33 -24.75
CA ALA A 248 -10.21 -17.42 -25.23
C ALA A 248 -11.01 -18.50 -25.96
N LEU A 249 -12.18 -18.88 -25.45
CA LEU A 249 -13.06 -19.84 -26.10
C LEU A 249 -13.60 -19.32 -27.44
N VAL A 250 -13.95 -18.03 -27.54
CA VAL A 250 -14.35 -17.42 -28.82
C VAL A 250 -13.30 -17.65 -29.90
N PHE A 251 -12.02 -17.48 -29.58
CA PHE A 251 -10.93 -17.71 -30.53
C PHE A 251 -10.64 -19.19 -30.76
N ALA A 252 -10.74 -20.04 -29.73
CA ALA A 252 -10.43 -21.46 -29.81
C ALA A 252 -11.51 -22.31 -30.50
N THR A 253 -12.75 -21.82 -30.60
CA THR A 253 -13.91 -22.60 -31.09
C THR A 253 -14.47 -22.12 -32.43
N GLY A 254 -13.65 -21.44 -33.25
CA GLY A 254 -14.05 -20.94 -34.56
C GLY A 254 -14.12 -19.41 -34.61
N ALA A 255 -12.96 -18.77 -34.46
CA ALA A 255 -12.82 -17.32 -34.32
C ALA A 255 -13.58 -16.50 -35.38
N LEU A 256 -13.44 -16.84 -36.68
CA LEU A 256 -14.08 -16.08 -37.75
C LEU A 256 -15.62 -16.14 -37.66
N ARG A 257 -16.19 -17.33 -37.47
CA ARG A 257 -17.64 -17.50 -37.32
C ARG A 257 -18.19 -16.77 -36.10
N ASN A 258 -17.55 -16.98 -34.94
CA ASN A 258 -17.96 -16.38 -33.67
C ASN A 258 -17.89 -14.84 -33.74
N LEU A 259 -16.82 -14.29 -34.31
CA LEU A 259 -16.69 -12.83 -34.49
C LEU A 259 -17.71 -12.29 -35.51
N ASN A 260 -18.04 -13.04 -36.56
CA ASN A 260 -19.09 -12.62 -37.49
C ASN A 260 -20.48 -12.61 -36.84
N HIS A 261 -20.80 -13.56 -35.96
CA HIS A 261 -22.05 -13.52 -35.19
C HIS A 261 -22.14 -12.29 -34.30
N MET A 262 -21.06 -11.94 -33.59
CA MET A 262 -21.06 -10.85 -32.61
C MET A 262 -20.88 -9.45 -33.23
N TYR A 263 -19.96 -9.29 -34.19
CA TYR A 263 -19.55 -7.98 -34.72
C TYR A 263 -20.11 -7.67 -36.10
N ALA A 264 -20.44 -8.67 -36.91
CA ALA A 264 -20.97 -8.48 -38.26
C ALA A 264 -22.45 -8.89 -38.40
N SER A 265 -23.04 -9.51 -37.37
CA SER A 265 -24.40 -10.09 -37.40
C SER A 265 -24.62 -11.05 -38.57
N GLN A 266 -23.61 -11.84 -38.94
CA GLN A 266 -23.63 -12.78 -40.07
C GLN A 266 -23.27 -14.19 -39.62
N ASP A 267 -23.96 -15.20 -40.13
CA ASP A 267 -23.55 -16.61 -40.02
C ASP A 267 -22.66 -17.00 -41.20
N ALA A 268 -21.40 -16.57 -41.16
CA ALA A 268 -20.44 -16.81 -42.24
C ALA A 268 -19.01 -16.95 -41.71
N ASP A 269 -18.15 -17.61 -42.50
CA ASP A 269 -16.73 -17.79 -42.22
C ASP A 269 -15.85 -16.83 -43.05
N ASN A 270 -16.14 -15.53 -42.94
CA ASN A 270 -15.37 -14.46 -43.61
C ASN A 270 -14.64 -13.55 -42.61
N TRP A 271 -13.89 -12.57 -43.09
CA TRP A 271 -13.05 -11.71 -42.24
C TRP A 271 -13.74 -10.42 -41.75
N ALA A 272 -15.01 -10.20 -42.07
CA ALA A 272 -15.70 -8.93 -41.76
C ALA A 272 -15.71 -8.65 -40.24
N GLY A 273 -16.23 -9.59 -39.45
CA GLY A 273 -16.29 -9.48 -37.99
C GLY A 273 -14.91 -9.34 -37.33
N PHE A 274 -13.89 -10.00 -37.88
CA PHE A 274 -12.51 -9.85 -37.40
C PHE A 274 -11.98 -8.43 -37.55
N TRP A 275 -12.21 -7.79 -38.70
CA TRP A 275 -11.75 -6.42 -38.93
C TRP A 275 -12.53 -5.40 -38.11
N ILE A 276 -13.85 -5.59 -37.93
CA ILE A 276 -14.66 -4.73 -37.06
C ILE A 276 -14.21 -4.87 -35.59
N PHE A 277 -13.97 -6.09 -35.11
CA PHE A 277 -13.41 -6.35 -33.78
C PHE A 277 -12.04 -5.66 -33.63
N SER A 278 -11.14 -5.84 -34.59
CA SER A 278 -9.79 -5.25 -34.55
C SER A 278 -9.84 -3.72 -34.54
N ALA A 279 -10.73 -3.11 -35.33
CA ALA A 279 -10.96 -1.67 -35.32
C ALA A 279 -11.50 -1.18 -33.96
N SER A 280 -12.39 -1.95 -33.33
CA SER A 280 -12.93 -1.64 -32.00
C SER A 280 -11.84 -1.69 -30.92
N ILE A 281 -10.96 -2.70 -30.96
CA ILE A 281 -9.81 -2.78 -30.04
C ILE A 281 -8.83 -1.63 -30.29
N ALA A 282 -8.54 -1.31 -31.55
CA ALA A 282 -7.68 -0.18 -31.91
C ALA A 282 -8.28 1.15 -31.40
N LEU A 283 -9.59 1.34 -31.50
CA LEU A 283 -10.29 2.50 -30.95
C LEU A 283 -10.17 2.58 -29.42
N ILE A 284 -10.34 1.45 -28.71
CA ILE A 284 -10.15 1.39 -27.25
C ILE A 284 -8.71 1.74 -26.88
N VAL A 285 -7.72 1.18 -27.57
CA VAL A 285 -6.30 1.49 -27.34
C VAL A 285 -6.02 2.98 -27.60
N ALA A 286 -6.57 3.53 -28.70
CA ALA A 286 -6.45 4.95 -29.02
C ALA A 286 -7.08 5.82 -27.93
N ALA A 287 -8.27 5.47 -27.43
CA ALA A 287 -8.91 6.18 -26.31
C ALA A 287 -8.05 6.12 -25.04
N VAL A 288 -7.51 4.94 -24.69
CA VAL A 288 -6.60 4.78 -23.53
C VAL A 288 -5.35 5.65 -23.69
N VAL A 289 -4.77 5.73 -24.88
CA VAL A 289 -3.61 6.59 -25.16
C VAL A 289 -4.00 8.07 -25.13
N ALA A 290 -5.16 8.43 -25.67
CA ALA A 290 -5.67 9.81 -25.69
C ALA A 290 -5.93 10.36 -24.28
N VAL A 291 -6.22 9.49 -23.31
CA VAL A 291 -6.50 9.89 -21.93
C VAL A 291 -5.20 10.00 -21.09
N ARG A 292 -4.03 9.70 -21.65
CA ARG A 292 -2.76 9.81 -20.92
C ARG A 292 -2.41 11.27 -20.62
N PRO A 293 -1.76 11.57 -19.49
CA PRO A 293 -1.35 12.94 -19.16
C PRO A 293 -0.50 13.64 -20.25
N VAL A 294 0.31 12.87 -20.98
CA VAL A 294 1.16 13.38 -22.07
C VAL A 294 0.33 13.89 -23.26
N THR A 295 -0.81 13.26 -23.56
CA THR A 295 -1.70 13.63 -24.68
C THR A 295 -2.75 14.65 -24.26
N ILE A 296 -3.29 14.57 -23.03
CA ILE A 296 -4.23 15.56 -22.50
C ILE A 296 -3.54 16.89 -22.18
N GLY A 297 -2.29 16.87 -21.71
CA GLY A 297 -1.59 18.06 -21.19
C GLY A 297 -1.65 19.29 -22.10
N PRO A 298 -1.36 19.18 -23.42
CA PRO A 298 -1.49 20.30 -24.35
C PRO A 298 -2.90 20.84 -24.49
N ILE A 299 -3.93 19.99 -24.46
CA ILE A 299 -5.33 20.38 -24.57
C ILE A 299 -5.79 21.07 -23.28
N ALA A 300 -5.41 20.51 -22.12
CA ALA A 300 -5.71 21.10 -20.82
C ALA A 300 -5.12 22.51 -20.65
N ARG A 301 -4.02 22.83 -21.36
CA ARG A 301 -3.45 24.19 -21.37
C ARG A 301 -4.33 25.25 -22.02
N TRP A 302 -5.31 24.86 -22.84
CA TRP A 302 -6.29 25.80 -23.39
C TRP A 302 -7.29 26.29 -22.33
N PHE A 303 -7.45 25.53 -21.24
CA PHE A 303 -8.40 25.83 -20.17
C PHE A 303 -7.73 26.28 -18.87
N GLY A 304 -6.39 26.37 -18.82
CA GLY A 304 -5.65 26.78 -17.63
C GLY A 304 -4.15 26.45 -17.69
N THR A 305 -3.45 26.54 -16.56
CA THR A 305 -2.02 26.22 -16.48
C THR A 305 -1.79 24.77 -16.04
N VAL A 306 -1.01 24.00 -16.82
CA VAL A 306 -0.65 22.61 -16.49
C VAL A 306 0.82 22.57 -16.05
N SER A 307 1.05 22.31 -14.76
CA SER A 307 2.39 22.14 -14.19
C SER A 307 2.73 20.65 -14.09
N SER A 308 3.88 20.25 -14.63
CA SER A 308 4.45 18.90 -14.44
C SER A 308 5.29 18.86 -13.17
N ARG A 309 5.12 17.83 -12.34
CA ARG A 309 6.08 17.50 -11.27
C ARG A 309 7.28 16.76 -11.83
#